data_AF-A0A2A2L498-F1
#
_entry.id   AF-A0A2A2L498-F1
#
_cell.length_a   1.000
_cell.length_b   1.000
_cell.length_c   1.000
_cell.angle_alpha   90.00
_cell.angle_beta   90.00
_cell.angle_gamma   90.00
#
_symmetry.space_group_name_H-M   'P 1'
#
loop_
_entity.id
_entity.type
_entity.pdbx_description
1 polymer ?
#
loop_
_entity_poly.entity_id
_entity_poly.type
_entity_poly.pdbx_seq_one_letter_code
_entity_poly.pdbx_strand_id
1 'polypeptide(L)'
;MYSSPFCAAAQHLHPFELFFVATFITTIPWALDTHPLTYWTWFVVAQSVSYEVHTGYDLPFMPHRYFSFYSGAPAHDMHHLRPLTCFEPWFNYLDKMMGNTSPPLEVVFWNLGYNITYEDLKRMAEEKSKRYGLYDPEDEKGLQKIN
;
A
#
# COMPACT_ATOMS: atom_id res chain seq x y z
N MET A 1 -10.87 -6.50 13.26
CA MET A 1 -11.20 -5.09 12.95
C MET A 1 -10.12 -4.54 12.05
N TYR A 2 -10.51 -3.93 10.93
CA TYR A 2 -9.63 -3.21 10.02
C TYR A 2 -9.80 -1.71 10.28
N SER A 3 -8.70 -0.96 10.27
CA SER A 3 -8.69 0.50 10.32
C SER A 3 -7.86 0.98 9.13
N SER A 4 -8.39 1.96 8.39
CA SER A 4 -7.64 2.53 7.27
C SER A 4 -6.32 3.17 7.76
N PRO A 5 -5.24 3.11 6.97
CA PRO A 5 -3.95 3.68 7.33
C PRO A 5 -4.03 5.18 7.58
N PHE A 6 -3.11 5.65 8.40
CA PHE A 6 -2.91 7.07 8.66
C PHE A 6 -1.44 7.42 8.55
N CYS A 7 -1.11 8.52 7.86
CA CYS A 7 0.26 8.96 7.61
C CYS A 7 1.16 8.89 8.84
N ALA A 8 0.72 9.48 9.96
CA ALA A 8 1.57 9.52 11.15
C ALA A 8 1.77 8.14 11.79
N ALA A 9 0.83 7.22 11.59
CA ALA A 9 0.95 5.85 12.06
C ALA A 9 1.97 5.04 11.25
N ALA A 10 2.38 5.49 10.05
CA ALA A 10 3.44 4.86 9.26
C ALA A 10 4.78 4.77 10.01
N GLN A 11 4.99 5.62 11.02
CA GLN A 11 6.21 5.64 11.84
C GLN A 11 6.03 4.91 13.19
N HIS A 12 4.85 4.35 13.44
CA HIS A 12 4.56 3.62 14.66
C HIS A 12 4.96 2.16 14.51
N LEU A 13 6.23 1.88 14.78
CA LEU A 13 6.85 0.56 14.66
C LEU A 13 7.16 0.00 16.04
N HIS A 14 7.20 -1.34 16.15
CA HIS A 14 7.69 -1.96 17.37
C HIS A 14 9.16 -1.55 17.61
N PRO A 15 9.62 -1.32 18.87
CA PRO A 15 10.98 -0.83 19.12
C PRO A 15 12.09 -1.69 18.48
N PHE A 16 11.88 -3.01 18.40
CA PHE A 16 12.82 -3.90 17.72
C PHE A 16 12.84 -3.69 16.20
N GLU A 17 11.68 -3.50 15.57
CA GLU A 17 11.61 -3.20 14.13
C GLU A 17 12.33 -1.88 13.84
N LEU A 18 12.07 -0.85 14.65
CA LEU A 18 12.73 0.44 14.54
C LEU A 18 14.25 0.31 14.67
N PHE A 19 14.73 -0.48 15.63
CA PHE A 19 16.16 -0.72 15.82
C PHE A 19 16.81 -1.33 14.56
N PHE A 20 16.22 -2.39 14.00
CA PHE A 20 16.77 -3.05 12.82
C PHE A 20 16.71 -2.14 11.59
N VAL A 21 15.57 -1.49 11.34
CA VAL A 21 15.40 -0.57 10.21
C VAL A 21 16.41 0.59 10.30
N ALA A 22 16.53 1.23 11.46
CA ALA A 22 17.48 2.32 11.69
C ALA A 22 18.94 1.89 11.53
N THR A 23 19.27 0.66 11.96
CA THR A 23 20.61 0.11 11.82
C THR A 23 20.96 -0.07 10.35
N PHE A 24 20.13 -0.75 9.57
CA PHE A 24 20.44 -1.03 8.17
C PHE A 24 20.40 0.22 7.28
N ILE A 25 19.41 1.10 7.47
CA ILE A 25 19.31 2.33 6.68
C ILE A 25 20.50 3.26 6.90
N THR A 26 21.17 3.19 8.05
CA THR A 26 22.33 4.03 8.39
C THR A 26 23.66 3.37 8.05
N THR A 27 23.84 2.10 8.44
CA THR A 27 25.15 1.42 8.36
C THR A 27 25.50 0.95 6.95
N ILE A 28 24.52 0.58 6.12
CA ILE A 28 24.79 0.16 4.74
C ILE A 28 25.37 1.31 3.91
N PRO A 29 24.76 2.52 3.87
CA PRO A 29 25.35 3.65 3.17
C PRO A 29 26.76 4.02 3.64
N TRP A 30 27.03 3.90 4.95
CA TRP A 30 28.36 4.13 5.51
C TRP A 30 29.37 3.09 5.04
N ALA A 31 28.99 1.81 5.06
CA ALA A 31 29.86 0.72 4.61
C ALA A 31 30.18 0.79 3.11
N LEU A 32 29.34 1.48 2.32
CA LEU A 32 29.51 1.67 0.88
C LEU A 32 30.12 3.04 0.51
N ASP A 33 30.63 3.81 1.47
CA ASP A 33 31.16 5.17 1.27
C ASP A 33 30.19 6.08 0.47
N THR A 34 28.89 5.97 0.74
CA THR A 34 27.87 6.72 0.02
C THR A 34 27.96 8.21 0.36
N HIS A 35 27.99 9.06 -0.68
CA HIS A 35 28.02 10.51 -0.47
C HIS A 35 26.80 10.97 0.36
N PRO A 36 26.98 11.82 1.41
CA PRO A 36 25.89 12.20 2.32
C PRO A 36 24.67 12.79 1.61
N LEU A 37 24.87 13.59 0.56
CA LEU A 37 23.78 14.15 -0.23
C LEU A 37 22.89 13.06 -0.85
N THR A 38 23.49 11.99 -1.40
CA THR A 38 22.76 10.87 -1.99
C THR A 38 21.94 10.15 -0.94
N TYR A 39 22.55 9.87 0.23
CA TYR A 39 21.88 9.26 1.36
C TYR A 39 20.66 10.07 1.82
N TRP A 40 20.84 11.37 2.09
CA TRP A 40 19.76 12.24 2.55
C TRP A 40 18.66 12.44 1.51
N THR A 41 19.03 12.54 0.23
CA THR A 41 18.05 12.62 -0.87
C THR A 41 17.19 11.36 -0.89
N TRP A 42 17.81 10.17 -0.84
CA TRP A 42 17.08 8.91 -0.81
C TRP A 42 16.22 8.76 0.45
N PHE A 43 16.75 9.17 1.61
CA PHE A 43 16.02 9.13 2.87
C PHE A 43 14.73 9.97 2.81
N VAL A 44 14.81 11.20 2.30
CA VAL A 44 13.63 12.08 2.14
C VAL A 44 12.62 11.48 1.17
N VAL A 45 13.07 10.92 0.04
CA VAL A 45 12.19 10.25 -0.93
C VAL A 45 11.50 9.06 -0.30
N ALA A 46 12.26 8.15 0.32
CA ALA A 46 11.73 6.95 0.96
C ALA A 46 10.69 7.28 2.04
N GLN A 47 10.95 8.30 2.85
CA GLN A 47 10.02 8.74 3.89
C GLN A 47 8.76 9.39 3.31
N SER A 48 8.89 10.20 2.25
CA SER A 48 7.76 10.83 1.58
C SER A 48 6.83 9.80 0.97
N VAL A 49 7.40 8.77 0.34
CA VAL A 49 6.64 7.64 -0.22
C VAL A 49 5.98 6.82 0.90
N SER A 50 6.70 6.52 1.99
CA SER A 50 6.13 5.83 3.15
C SER A 50 4.91 6.57 3.71
N TYR A 51 4.95 7.90 3.77
CA TYR A 51 3.78 8.69 4.14
C TYR A 51 2.66 8.61 3.11
N GLU A 52 2.96 8.82 1.83
CA GLU A 52 1.96 8.84 0.75
C GLU A 52 1.11 7.57 0.72
N VAL A 53 1.74 6.40 0.82
CA VAL A 53 1.06 5.11 0.76
C VAL A 53 0.23 4.80 2.01
N HIS A 54 0.48 5.49 3.13
CA HIS A 54 -0.26 5.35 4.39
C HIS A 54 -1.25 6.50 4.63
N THR A 55 -1.50 7.37 3.64
CA THR A 55 -2.42 8.51 3.80
C THR A 55 -3.86 8.10 4.12
N GLY A 56 -4.29 6.91 3.65
CA GLY A 56 -5.69 6.48 3.67
C GLY A 56 -6.57 7.24 2.67
N TYR A 57 -5.99 8.12 1.84
CA TYR A 57 -6.71 8.89 0.83
C TYR A 57 -6.30 8.47 -0.58
N ASP A 58 -7.27 8.45 -1.49
CA ASP A 58 -7.03 8.30 -2.92
C ASP A 58 -7.39 9.61 -3.64
N LEU A 59 -6.39 10.49 -3.79
CA LEU A 59 -6.54 11.83 -4.37
C LEU A 59 -6.30 11.79 -5.88
N PRO A 60 -6.95 12.67 -6.67
CA PRO A 60 -6.90 12.63 -8.15
C PRO A 60 -5.51 12.91 -8.74
N PHE A 61 -4.58 13.43 -7.94
CA PHE A 61 -3.22 13.79 -8.34
C PHE A 61 -2.15 12.85 -7.78
N MET A 62 -2.53 11.71 -7.21
CA MET A 62 -1.55 10.77 -6.66
C MET A 62 -0.75 10.03 -7.75
N PRO A 63 0.51 9.65 -7.48
CA PRO A 63 1.39 9.05 -8.48
C PRO A 63 0.86 7.77 -9.12
N HIS A 64 0.12 6.93 -8.38
CA HIS A 64 -0.45 5.67 -8.89
C HIS A 64 -1.45 5.87 -10.04
N ARG A 65 -2.01 7.08 -10.19
CA ARG A 65 -2.91 7.45 -11.29
C ARG A 65 -2.18 7.77 -12.59
N TYR A 66 -0.91 8.16 -12.50
CA TYR A 66 -0.08 8.52 -13.65
C TYR A 66 0.94 7.43 -14.02
N PHE A 67 1.38 6.64 -13.05
CA PHE A 67 2.42 5.62 -13.22
C PHE A 67 1.89 4.21 -12.95
N SER A 68 1.73 3.42 -14.01
CA SER A 68 1.17 2.05 -13.93
C SER A 68 2.05 1.05 -13.15
N PHE A 69 3.33 1.37 -12.94
CA PHE A 69 4.25 0.59 -12.13
C PHE A 69 4.23 0.97 -10.64
N TYR A 70 3.49 2.02 -10.26
CA TYR A 70 3.40 2.51 -8.90
C TYR A 70 2.06 2.11 -8.28
N SER A 71 2.13 1.47 -7.11
CA SER A 71 0.99 0.90 -6.38
C SER A 71 0.20 1.95 -5.60
N GLY A 72 0.91 2.80 -4.85
CA GLY A 72 0.33 3.89 -4.07
C GLY A 72 -0.55 3.48 -2.90
N ALA A 73 -1.22 4.47 -2.32
CA ALA A 73 -2.08 4.29 -1.15
C ALA A 73 -3.17 3.21 -1.30
N PRO A 74 -3.88 3.05 -2.43
CA PRO A 74 -4.94 2.04 -2.54
C PRO A 74 -4.42 0.61 -2.39
N ALA A 75 -3.26 0.29 -2.98
CA ALA A 75 -2.67 -1.04 -2.86
C ALA A 75 -2.15 -1.34 -1.44
N HIS A 76 -1.62 -0.32 -0.75
CA HIS A 76 -1.15 -0.46 0.62
C HIS A 76 -2.30 -0.56 1.62
N ASP A 77 -3.40 0.16 1.40
CA ASP A 77 -4.66 0.00 2.13
C ASP A 77 -5.18 -1.44 1.98
N MET A 78 -5.14 -1.97 0.74
CA MET A 78 -5.46 -3.37 0.46
C MET A 78 -4.53 -4.36 1.16
N HIS A 79 -3.24 -4.06 1.29
CA HIS A 79 -2.32 -4.89 2.08
C HIS A 79 -2.75 -4.95 3.56
N HIS A 80 -3.08 -3.82 4.18
CA HIS A 80 -3.58 -3.83 5.56
C HIS A 80 -4.92 -4.56 5.70
N LEU A 81 -5.78 -4.50 4.68
CA LEU A 81 -7.04 -5.23 4.65
C LEU A 81 -6.83 -6.74 4.42
N ARG A 82 -5.85 -7.11 3.58
CA ARG A 82 -5.51 -8.48 3.16
C ARG A 82 -3.98 -8.64 3.19
N PRO A 83 -3.39 -8.95 4.38
CA PRO A 83 -1.93 -8.95 4.58
C PRO A 83 -1.11 -9.91 3.72
N LEU A 84 -1.79 -10.82 3.00
CA LEU A 84 -1.17 -11.78 2.08
C LEU A 84 -1.24 -11.34 0.61
N THR A 85 -1.48 -10.06 0.35
CA THR A 85 -1.50 -9.46 -0.99
C THR A 85 -0.81 -8.10 -0.98
N CYS A 86 -0.41 -7.60 -2.16
CA CYS A 86 0.17 -6.28 -2.37
C CYS A 86 1.35 -5.99 -1.42
N PHE A 87 2.38 -6.83 -1.46
CA PHE A 87 3.52 -6.73 -0.55
C PHE A 87 4.43 -5.55 -0.90
N GLU A 88 4.48 -5.15 -2.17
CA GLU A 88 5.27 -3.99 -2.57
C GLU A 88 4.50 -2.70 -2.25
N PRO A 89 5.02 -1.87 -1.33
CA PRO A 89 4.31 -0.65 -0.96
C PRO A 89 4.37 0.40 -2.07
N TRP A 90 5.45 0.42 -2.87
CA TRP A 90 5.74 1.48 -3.83
C TRP A 90 5.51 1.03 -5.26
N PHE A 91 6.17 -0.07 -5.63
CA PHE A 91 6.09 -0.65 -6.96
C PHE A 91 5.09 -1.82 -6.98
N ASN A 92 4.93 -2.46 -8.13
CA ASN A 92 4.06 -3.64 -8.27
C ASN A 92 4.66 -4.78 -9.11
N TYR A 93 5.92 -4.69 -9.51
CA TYR A 93 6.48 -5.65 -10.43
C TYR A 93 6.69 -7.02 -9.76
N LEU A 94 7.10 -7.09 -8.49
CA LEU A 94 7.21 -8.38 -7.79
C LEU A 94 5.83 -8.93 -7.45
N ASP A 95 4.89 -8.07 -7.05
CA ASP A 95 3.53 -8.53 -6.78
C ASP A 95 2.88 -9.11 -8.04
N LYS A 96 3.07 -8.47 -9.21
CA LYS A 96 2.61 -9.01 -10.50
C LYS A 96 3.32 -10.30 -10.87
N MET A 97 4.65 -10.34 -10.75
CA MET A 97 5.44 -11.53 -11.10
C MET A 97 5.09 -12.75 -10.25
N MET A 98 4.75 -12.52 -8.97
CA MET A 98 4.44 -13.58 -8.00
C MET A 98 2.93 -13.88 -7.90
N GLY A 99 2.08 -13.14 -8.61
CA GLY A 99 0.62 -13.27 -8.52
C GLY A 99 0.03 -12.83 -7.17
N ASN A 100 0.74 -11.96 -6.44
CA ASN A 100 0.32 -11.43 -5.14
C ASN A 100 -0.52 -10.14 -5.26
N THR A 101 -0.86 -9.73 -6.48
CA THR A 101 -1.85 -8.67 -6.71
C THR A 101 -3.23 -9.12 -6.25
N SER A 102 -3.98 -8.26 -5.58
CA SER A 102 -5.37 -8.60 -5.22
C SER A 102 -6.29 -8.68 -6.46
N PRO A 103 -7.27 -9.60 -6.54
CA PRO A 103 -8.22 -9.68 -7.66
C PRO A 103 -9.42 -8.70 -7.50
N PRO A 104 -9.87 -7.92 -8.53
CA PRO A 104 -9.40 -7.81 -9.91
C PRO A 104 -8.44 -6.63 -10.10
N LEU A 105 -7.14 -6.88 -10.07
CA LEU A 105 -6.17 -5.93 -10.63
C LEU A 105 -5.43 -6.53 -11.83
N GLU A 106 -5.88 -7.70 -12.30
CA GLU A 106 -5.40 -8.33 -13.53
C GLU A 106 -6.48 -8.33 -14.62
N VAL A 107 -6.06 -7.82 -15.77
CA VAL A 107 -6.70 -7.87 -17.10
C VAL A 107 -7.76 -6.81 -17.41
N VAL A 108 -7.28 -5.58 -17.63
CA VAL A 108 -7.59 -4.91 -18.91
C VAL A 108 -6.26 -4.45 -19.50
N PHE A 109 -5.83 -5.13 -20.57
CA PHE A 109 -4.58 -4.88 -21.31
C PHE A 109 -4.41 -3.44 -21.85
N TRP A 110 -5.37 -2.52 -21.59
CA TRP A 110 -5.39 -1.14 -22.06
C TRP A 110 -5.99 -0.10 -21.10
N ASN A 111 -6.23 -0.39 -19.81
CA ASN A 111 -6.69 0.66 -18.88
C ASN A 111 -5.62 1.06 -17.86
N LEU A 112 -5.17 2.30 -18.01
CA LEU A 112 -4.26 3.03 -17.14
C LEU A 112 -4.87 3.19 -15.74
N GLY A 113 -4.31 2.51 -14.74
CA GLY A 113 -4.48 2.86 -13.33
C GLY A 113 -5.02 1.74 -12.45
N TYR A 114 -4.43 1.65 -11.25
CA TYR A 114 -4.99 0.97 -10.08
C TYR A 114 -6.28 1.70 -9.65
N ASN A 115 -7.37 1.51 -10.38
CA ASN A 115 -8.67 2.03 -9.99
C ASN A 115 -9.42 0.91 -9.27
N ILE A 116 -9.20 0.77 -7.97
CA ILE A 116 -10.06 -0.05 -7.13
C ILE A 116 -11.41 0.66 -7.05
N THR A 117 -12.43 0.11 -7.71
CA THR A 117 -13.77 0.68 -7.63
C THR A 117 -14.47 0.22 -6.35
N TYR A 118 -15.52 0.92 -5.93
CA TYR A 118 -16.36 0.47 -4.81
C TYR A 118 -16.88 -0.96 -4.99
N GLU A 119 -17.22 -1.34 -6.22
CA GLU A 119 -17.71 -2.70 -6.51
C GLU A 119 -16.59 -3.74 -6.39
N ASP A 120 -15.34 -3.35 -6.64
CA ASP A 120 -14.18 -4.21 -6.40
C ASP A 120 -13.97 -4.41 -4.89
N LEU A 121 -14.06 -3.34 -4.09
CA LEU A 121 -14.01 -3.43 -2.62
C LEU A 121 -15.12 -4.34 -2.07
N LYS A 122 -16.35 -4.20 -2.59
CA LYS A 122 -17.50 -5.01 -2.18
C LYS A 122 -17.29 -6.49 -2.49
N ARG A 123 -16.87 -6.79 -3.72
CA ARG A 123 -16.57 -8.16 -4.13
C ARG A 123 -15.43 -8.77 -3.30
N MET A 124 -14.43 -7.96 -2.99
CA MET A 124 -13.32 -8.37 -2.14
C MET A 124 -13.76 -8.66 -0.69
N ALA A 125 -14.66 -7.86 -0.14
CA ALA A 125 -15.23 -8.08 1.18
C ALA A 125 -16.04 -9.39 1.23
N GLU A 126 -16.85 -9.66 0.21
CA GLU A 126 -17.62 -10.92 0.10
C GLU A 126 -16.74 -12.16 -0.02
N GLU A 127 -15.69 -12.13 -0.85
CA GLU A 127 -14.73 -13.24 -0.96
C GLU A 127 -14.03 -13.52 0.37
N LYS A 128 -13.69 -12.47 1.12
CA LYS A 128 -13.10 -12.56 2.45
C LYS A 128 -14.09 -13.13 3.48
N SER A 129 -15.37 -12.78 3.39
CA SER A 129 -16.45 -13.43 4.15
C SER A 129 -16.46 -14.93 3.91
N LYS A 130 -16.50 -15.35 2.65
CA LYS A 130 -16.61 -16.76 2.27
C LYS A 130 -15.39 -17.57 2.67
N ARG A 131 -14.20 -16.99 2.59
CA ARG A 131 -12.94 -17.69 2.86
C ARG A 131 -12.54 -17.70 4.34
N TYR A 132 -12.86 -16.64 5.08
CA TYR A 132 -12.36 -16.43 6.44
C TYR A 132 -13.46 -16.11 7.46
N GLY A 133 -14.72 -15.94 7.05
CA GLY A 133 -15.86 -15.63 7.93
C GLY A 133 -15.90 -14.20 8.47
N LEU A 134 -15.26 -13.24 7.79
CA LEU A 134 -14.91 -11.93 8.35
C LEU A 134 -15.75 -10.73 7.86
N TYR A 135 -16.78 -10.93 7.04
CA TYR A 135 -17.64 -9.84 6.55
C TYR A 135 -19.10 -10.15 6.80
N ASP A 136 -19.77 -9.21 7.47
CA ASP A 136 -21.20 -9.21 7.75
C ASP A 136 -21.89 -8.12 6.88
N PRO A 137 -22.94 -8.44 6.13
CA PRO A 137 -23.71 -7.46 5.34
C PRO A 137 -24.21 -6.25 6.17
N GLU A 138 -24.31 -6.39 7.49
CA GLU A 138 -24.71 -5.31 8.38
C GLU A 138 -23.64 -4.23 8.55
N ASP A 139 -22.36 -4.54 8.26
CA ASP A 139 -21.25 -3.56 8.25
C ASP A 139 -21.41 -2.50 7.15
N GLU A 140 -22.20 -2.78 6.11
CA GLU A 140 -22.49 -1.82 5.02
C GLU A 140 -23.68 -0.89 5.35
N LYS A 141 -24.40 -1.16 6.44
CA LYS A 141 -25.67 -0.50 6.73
C LYS A 141 -25.43 0.95 7.19
N GLY A 142 -25.62 1.89 6.26
CA GLY A 142 -25.51 3.33 6.50
C GLY A 142 -24.29 4.00 5.87
N LEU A 143 -23.44 3.24 5.17
CA LEU A 143 -22.37 3.83 4.37
C LEU A 143 -22.96 4.48 3.12
N GLN A 144 -22.65 5.76 2.91
CA GLN A 144 -22.99 6.46 1.67
C GLN A 144 -21.94 6.16 0.61
N LYS A 145 -22.37 5.76 -0.59
CA LYS A 145 -21.49 5.68 -1.76
C LYS A 145 -20.98 7.09 -2.07
N ILE A 146 -19.65 7.25 -2.02
CA ILE A 146 -18.99 8.48 -2.44
C ILE A 146 -18.66 8.27 -3.91
N ASN A 147 -19.42 8.92 -4.78
CA ASN A 147 -19.30 8.85 -6.23
C ASN A 147 -18.13 9.72 -6.69
#